data_AF-A0A0K8R9A5-F1
#
_entry.id   AF-A0A0K8R9A5-F1
#
_cell.length_a   1.000
_cell.length_b   1.000
_cell.length_c   1.000
_cell.angle_alpha   90.00
_cell.angle_beta   90.00
_cell.angle_gamma   90.00
#
_symmetry.space_group_name_H-M   'P 1'
#
loop_
_entity.id
_entity.type
_entity.pdbx_description
1 polymer ?
#
loop_
_entity_poly.entity_id
_entity_poly.type
_entity_poly.pdbx_seq_one_letter_code
_entity_poly.pdbx_strand_id
1 'polypeptide(L)'
;MRKTVVYSPRRLQYWLRAFHDAGIGTDEARASLNCILTSVVGRRSTLEMYSNQAERSPFSALQVKRIDEYCEKRASRLPVQYILGEWDFHNITLKMQPPIFIPRPETENLVDIVLSHLKRTPKSSTILDIGCGTGAICLALANAAQVCEQGCNFIFRLH
;
A
#
# COMPACT_ATOMS: atom_id res chain seq x y z
N MET A 1 9.41 4.49 32.90
CA MET A 1 10.40 4.15 31.85
C MET A 1 9.73 3.29 30.79
N ARG A 2 9.59 3.77 29.54
CA ARG A 2 9.11 2.91 28.43
C ARG A 2 10.25 1.93 28.11
N LYS A 3 10.03 0.63 28.33
CA LYS A 3 11.02 -0.41 27.99
C LYS A 3 11.17 -0.45 26.47
N THR A 4 12.35 -0.06 26.01
CA THR A 4 12.78 -0.21 24.63
C THR A 4 13.16 -1.66 24.38
N VAL A 5 12.59 -2.25 23.34
CA VAL A 5 12.87 -3.60 22.85
C VAL A 5 13.70 -3.49 21.58
N VAL A 6 14.73 -4.30 21.48
CA VAL A 6 15.58 -4.42 20.30
C VAL A 6 14.88 -5.31 19.27
N TYR A 7 14.63 -4.80 18.08
CA TYR A 7 14.16 -5.62 16.96
C TYR A 7 15.35 -6.21 16.22
N SER A 8 15.60 -7.51 16.42
CA SER A 8 16.83 -8.15 15.94
C SER A 8 16.77 -8.52 14.45
N PRO A 9 17.92 -8.54 13.75
CA PRO A 9 18.00 -9.07 12.38
C PRO A 9 17.49 -10.51 12.25
N ARG A 10 17.65 -11.32 13.30
CA ARG A 10 17.12 -12.70 13.34
C ARG A 10 15.60 -12.74 13.22
N ARG A 11 14.90 -11.75 13.79
CA ARG A 11 13.44 -11.64 13.72
C ARG A 11 12.96 -11.27 12.32
N LEU A 12 13.69 -10.40 11.62
CA LEU A 12 13.43 -10.11 10.20
C LEU A 12 13.56 -11.38 9.35
N GLN A 13 14.65 -12.12 9.53
CA GLN A 13 14.88 -13.38 8.80
C GLN A 13 13.84 -14.45 9.15
N TYR A 14 13.39 -14.50 10.41
CA TYR A 14 12.29 -15.38 10.83
C TYR A 14 11.02 -15.09 10.03
N TRP A 15 10.58 -13.83 9.97
CA TRP A 15 9.36 -13.48 9.24
C TRP A 15 9.49 -13.69 7.73
N LEU A 16 10.63 -13.39 7.13
CA LEU A 16 10.87 -13.68 5.70
C LEU A 16 10.75 -15.19 5.40
N ARG A 17 11.28 -16.05 6.27
CA ARG A 17 11.12 -17.50 6.15
C ARG A 17 9.67 -17.92 6.34
N ALA A 18 9.00 -17.43 7.38
CA ALA A 18 7.58 -17.74 7.63
C ALA A 18 6.69 -17.33 6.45
N PHE A 19 6.98 -16.20 5.78
CA PHE A 19 6.25 -15.79 4.58
C PHE A 19 6.52 -16.74 3.40
N HIS A 20 7.77 -17.13 3.21
CA HIS A 20 8.14 -18.08 2.17
C HIS A 20 7.50 -19.45 2.39
N ASP A 21 7.49 -19.96 3.62
CA ASP A 21 6.87 -21.24 4.01
C ASP A 21 5.35 -21.20 3.80
N ALA A 22 4.73 -20.02 3.90
CA ALA A 22 3.32 -19.80 3.54
C ALA A 22 3.10 -19.70 2.01
N GLY A 23 4.13 -19.82 1.18
CA GLY A 23 4.06 -19.74 -0.28
C GLY A 23 4.04 -18.31 -0.84
N ILE A 24 4.55 -17.33 -0.09
CA ILE A 24 4.73 -15.94 -0.57
C ILE A 24 6.07 -15.85 -1.29
N GLY A 25 6.09 -15.32 -2.51
CA GLY A 25 7.32 -15.17 -3.29
C GLY A 25 8.35 -14.29 -2.58
N THR A 26 9.64 -14.54 -2.79
CA THR A 26 10.74 -13.86 -2.07
C THR A 26 10.66 -12.34 -2.14
N ASP A 27 10.39 -11.79 -3.33
CA ASP A 27 10.30 -10.35 -3.52
C ASP A 27 9.04 -9.77 -2.86
N GLU A 28 7.91 -10.47 -2.97
CA GLU A 28 6.66 -10.08 -2.31
C GLU A 28 6.78 -10.16 -0.77
N ALA A 29 7.50 -11.15 -0.24
CA ALA A 29 7.76 -11.29 1.18
C ALA A 29 8.60 -10.12 1.71
N ARG A 30 9.66 -9.74 0.98
CA ARG A 30 10.49 -8.57 1.32
C ARG A 30 9.70 -7.27 1.24
N ALA A 31 8.92 -7.08 0.17
CA ALA A 31 8.07 -5.91 0.01
C ALA A 31 7.03 -5.82 1.13
N SER A 32 6.36 -6.93 1.45
CA SER A 32 5.37 -7.01 2.54
C SER A 32 5.99 -6.62 3.88
N LEU A 33 7.17 -7.17 4.21
CA LEU A 33 7.86 -6.85 5.45
C LEU A 33 8.27 -5.37 5.52
N ASN A 34 8.77 -4.81 4.43
CA ASN A 34 9.14 -3.40 4.36
C ASN A 34 7.92 -2.48 4.56
N CYS A 35 6.78 -2.81 3.95
CA CYS A 35 5.52 -2.08 4.14
C CYS A 35 5.05 -2.15 5.60
N ILE A 36 5.09 -3.34 6.22
CA ILE A 36 4.72 -3.54 7.63
C ILE A 36 5.60 -2.70 8.54
N LEU A 37 6.93 -2.79 8.40
CA LEU A 37 7.87 -2.01 9.20
C LEU A 37 7.63 -0.51 9.01
N THR A 38 7.55 -0.04 7.76
CA THR A 38 7.33 1.37 7.44
C THR A 38 6.03 1.89 8.06
N SER A 39 4.95 1.10 8.08
CA SER A 39 3.67 1.51 8.69
C SER A 39 3.74 1.66 10.22
N VAL A 40 4.59 0.88 10.89
CA VAL A 40 4.64 0.84 12.37
C VAL A 40 5.71 1.78 12.94
N VAL A 41 6.87 1.86 12.29
CA VAL A 41 8.04 2.60 12.79
C VAL A 41 8.44 3.78 11.90
N GLY A 42 7.83 3.93 10.73
CA GLY A 42 8.12 5.00 9.77
C GLY A 42 9.27 4.66 8.81
N ARG A 43 9.32 5.40 7.70
CA ARG A 43 10.27 5.17 6.60
C ARG A 43 11.73 5.31 7.03
N ARG A 44 12.04 6.35 7.82
CA ARG A 44 13.41 6.62 8.27
C ARG A 44 13.96 5.46 9.09
N SER A 45 13.23 5.04 10.13
CA SER A 45 13.65 3.92 10.98
C SER A 45 13.70 2.60 10.22
N THR A 46 12.82 2.40 9.24
CA THR A 46 12.87 1.21 8.37
C THR A 46 14.12 1.19 7.50
N LEU A 47 14.50 2.31 6.89
CA LEU A 47 15.74 2.42 6.12
C LEU A 47 16.98 2.20 6.98
N GLU A 48 17.00 2.75 8.19
CA GLU A 48 18.08 2.55 9.18
C GLU A 48 18.29 1.07 9.55
N MET A 49 17.21 0.27 9.55
CA MET A 49 17.30 -1.19 9.78
C MET A 49 17.99 -1.95 8.64
N TYR A 50 17.89 -1.46 7.40
CA TYR A 50 18.50 -2.09 6.23
C TYR A 50 19.90 -1.55 5.91
N SER A 51 20.18 -0.28 6.23
CA SER A 51 21.40 0.40 5.81
C SER A 51 22.62 0.08 6.66
N ASN A 52 22.44 -0.19 7.96
CA ASN A 52 23.55 -0.43 8.86
C ASN A 52 23.29 -1.69 9.69
N GLN A 53 24.37 -2.35 10.10
CA GLN A 53 24.43 -3.39 11.12
C GLN A 53 23.99 -2.87 12.50
N ALA A 54 22.89 -2.10 12.57
CA ALA A 54 22.28 -1.65 13.78
C ALA A 54 21.71 -2.88 14.47
N GLU A 55 22.53 -3.50 15.32
CA GLU A 55 22.11 -4.60 16.20
C GLU A 55 20.91 -4.20 17.07
N ARG A 56 20.56 -2.91 17.14
CA ARG A 56 19.56 -2.35 18.05
C ARG A 56 18.85 -1.13 17.48
N SER A 57 17.84 -1.32 16.61
CA SER A 57 16.80 -0.27 16.43
C SER A 57 15.87 -0.31 17.64
N PRO A 58 15.85 0.75 18.47
CA PRO A 58 15.05 0.79 19.68
C PRO A 58 13.57 0.99 19.34
N PHE A 59 12.74 -0.04 19.48
CA PHE A 59 11.28 0.08 19.34
C PHE A 59 10.58 -0.14 20.67
N SER A 60 9.42 0.47 20.84
CA SER A 60 8.57 0.18 21.99
C SER A 60 8.02 -1.25 21.91
N ALA A 61 7.74 -1.86 23.06
CA ALA A 61 7.07 -3.17 23.10
C ALA A 61 5.76 -3.20 22.29
N LEU A 62 5.03 -2.08 22.25
CA LEU A 62 3.80 -1.95 21.46
C LEU A 62 4.07 -2.00 19.95
N GLN A 63 5.13 -1.31 19.48
CA GLN A 63 5.53 -1.37 18.07
C GLN A 63 5.95 -2.78 17.66
N VAL A 64 6.76 -3.44 18.50
CA VAL A 64 7.18 -4.82 18.24
C VAL A 64 5.97 -5.74 18.16
N LYS A 65 5.06 -5.67 19.14
CA LYS A 65 3.83 -6.45 19.14
C LYS A 65 3.00 -6.22 17.87
N ARG A 66 2.85 -4.96 17.45
CA ARG A 66 2.08 -4.63 16.24
C ARG A 66 2.74 -5.16 14.96
N ILE A 67 4.07 -5.11 14.87
CA ILE A 67 4.80 -5.72 13.74
C ILE A 67 4.54 -7.22 13.69
N ASP A 68 4.64 -7.91 14.83
CA ASP A 68 4.40 -9.35 14.88
C ASP A 68 2.96 -9.69 14.50
N GLU A 69 1.97 -8.99 15.07
CA GLU A 69 0.55 -9.17 14.72
C GLU A 69 0.29 -8.99 13.20
N TYR A 70 0.97 -8.04 12.56
CA TYR A 70 0.85 -7.82 11.11
C TYR A 70 1.55 -8.92 10.32
N CYS A 71 2.71 -9.39 10.78
CA CYS A 71 3.41 -10.49 10.14
C CYS A 71 2.65 -11.82 10.27
N GLU A 72 2.02 -12.09 11.41
CA GLU A 72 1.16 -13.27 11.61
C GLU A 72 0.00 -13.28 10.59
N LYS A 73 -0.69 -12.15 10.43
CA LYS A 73 -1.73 -12.00 9.40
C LYS A 73 -1.17 -12.18 7.98
N ARG A 74 0.04 -11.69 7.72
CA ARG A 74 0.66 -11.85 6.40
C ARG A 74 0.99 -13.31 6.12
N ALA A 75 1.52 -14.02 7.12
CA ALA A 75 1.82 -15.45 7.06
C ALA A 75 0.54 -16.30 6.90
N SER A 76 -0.60 -15.85 7.41
CA SER A 76 -1.91 -16.46 7.10
C SER A 76 -2.48 -16.09 5.72
N ARG A 77 -1.64 -15.52 4.85
CA ARG A 77 -1.93 -15.17 3.45
C ARG A 77 -2.89 -13.99 3.28
N LEU A 78 -3.15 -13.22 4.33
CA LEU A 78 -3.87 -11.96 4.15
C LEU A 78 -2.98 -10.97 3.36
N PRO A 79 -3.50 -10.36 2.27
CA PRO A 79 -2.77 -9.33 1.53
C PRO A 79 -2.31 -8.19 2.45
N VAL A 80 -1.08 -7.71 2.23
CA VAL A 80 -0.48 -6.66 3.07
C VAL A 80 -1.32 -5.38 3.09
N GLN A 81 -1.99 -5.08 1.99
CA GLN A 81 -2.88 -3.92 1.85
C GLN A 81 -4.05 -3.96 2.84
N TYR A 82 -4.65 -5.14 3.06
CA TYR A 82 -5.72 -5.29 4.06
C TYR A 82 -5.19 -5.31 5.49
N ILE A 83 -3.96 -5.79 5.69
CA ILE A 83 -3.32 -5.75 7.01
C ILE A 83 -3.06 -4.31 7.45
N LEU A 84 -2.60 -3.47 6.53
CA LEU A 84 -2.34 -2.05 6.77
C LEU A 84 -3.63 -1.22 6.81
N GLY A 85 -4.67 -1.64 6.09
CA GLY A 85 -5.96 -0.95 6.04
C GLY A 85 -5.97 0.26 5.10
N GLU A 86 -4.85 0.56 4.46
CA GLU A 86 -4.72 1.60 3.45
C GLU A 86 -3.62 1.27 2.43
N TRP A 87 -3.74 1.84 1.24
CA TRP A 87 -2.79 1.64 0.17
C TRP A 87 -2.72 2.87 -0.74
N ASP A 88 -1.51 3.25 -1.12
CA ASP A 88 -1.28 4.34 -2.06
C ASP A 88 -1.59 3.85 -3.48
N PHE A 89 -2.32 4.68 -4.23
CA PHE A 89 -2.66 4.48 -5.62
C PHE A 89 -2.58 5.84 -6.32
N HIS A 90 -1.67 6.02 -7.27
CA HIS A 90 -1.37 7.35 -7.80
C HIS A 90 -1.01 8.36 -6.69
N ASN A 91 -1.63 9.54 -6.69
CA ASN A 91 -1.44 10.60 -5.70
C ASN A 91 -2.53 10.58 -4.61
N ILE A 92 -3.20 9.45 -4.41
CA ILE A 92 -4.23 9.27 -3.38
C ILE A 92 -3.93 8.05 -2.52
N THR A 93 -4.42 8.07 -1.28
CA THR A 93 -4.39 6.91 -0.38
C THR A 93 -5.81 6.37 -0.23
N LEU A 94 -6.00 5.10 -0.60
CA LEU A 94 -7.28 4.40 -0.53
C LEU A 94 -7.40 3.64 0.78
N LYS A 95 -8.61 3.58 1.36
CA LYS A 95 -8.91 2.67 2.47
C LYS A 95 -9.14 1.26 1.95
N MET A 96 -8.54 0.29 2.64
CA MET A 96 -8.49 -1.11 2.22
C MET A 96 -9.16 -1.99 3.27
N GLN A 97 -10.15 -2.75 2.84
CA GLN A 97 -10.82 -3.76 3.66
C GLN A 97 -11.37 -4.86 2.74
N PRO A 98 -11.33 -6.14 3.13
CA PRO A 98 -12.04 -7.17 2.37
C PRO A 98 -13.54 -6.81 2.23
N PRO A 99 -14.20 -7.12 1.10
CA PRO A 99 -13.73 -7.84 -0.08
C PRO A 99 -13.25 -6.92 -1.23
N ILE A 100 -12.86 -5.68 -0.93
CA ILE A 100 -12.49 -4.68 -1.94
C ILE A 100 -11.36 -5.15 -2.85
N PHE A 101 -11.49 -4.97 -4.17
CA PHE A 101 -10.39 -5.26 -5.09
C PHE A 101 -9.13 -4.42 -4.79
N ILE A 102 -7.98 -5.08 -4.71
CA ILE A 102 -6.69 -4.43 -4.52
C ILE A 102 -6.18 -3.91 -5.87
N PRO A 103 -6.03 -2.58 -6.07
CA PRO A 103 -5.53 -2.04 -7.33
C PRO A 103 -4.15 -2.61 -7.66
N ARG A 104 -3.94 -2.94 -8.93
CA ARG A 104 -2.66 -3.48 -9.42
C ARG A 104 -1.87 -2.36 -10.13
N PRO A 105 -0.54 -2.49 -10.28
CA PRO A 105 0.27 -1.51 -11.01
C PRO A 105 -0.26 -1.23 -12.44
N GLU A 106 -0.81 -2.25 -13.10
CA GLU A 106 -1.41 -2.11 -14.42
C GLU A 106 -2.65 -1.18 -14.41
N THR A 107 -3.38 -1.15 -13.30
CA THR A 107 -4.51 -0.22 -13.09
C THR A 107 -4.04 1.22 -12.96
N GLU A 108 -2.85 1.45 -12.43
CA GLU A 108 -2.25 2.79 -12.39
C GLU A 108 -1.90 3.27 -13.81
N ASN A 109 -1.30 2.42 -14.64
CA ASN A 109 -0.99 2.78 -16.03
C ASN A 109 -2.25 3.18 -16.84
N LEU A 110 -3.40 2.56 -16.55
CA LEU A 110 -4.66 2.93 -17.19
C LEU A 110 -5.07 4.37 -16.87
N VAL A 111 -4.90 4.81 -15.63
CA VAL A 111 -5.19 6.20 -15.24
C VAL A 111 -4.31 7.17 -16.03
N ASP A 112 -3.01 6.86 -16.20
CA ASP A 112 -2.10 7.72 -16.97
C ASP A 112 -2.49 7.84 -18.45
N ILE A 113 -2.90 6.72 -19.05
CA ILE A 113 -3.39 6.68 -20.43
C ILE A 113 -4.64 7.56 -20.56
N VAL A 114 -5.58 7.43 -19.63
CA VAL A 114 -6.83 8.22 -19.63
C VAL A 114 -6.53 9.70 -19.44
N LEU A 115 -5.67 10.09 -18.49
CA LEU A 115 -5.26 11.48 -18.29
C LEU A 115 -4.59 12.07 -19.53
N SER A 116 -3.74 11.29 -20.20
CA SER A 116 -3.08 11.71 -21.45
C SER A 116 -4.09 11.94 -22.57
N HIS A 117 -5.15 11.13 -22.62
CA HIS A 117 -6.25 11.31 -23.57
C HIS A 117 -7.06 12.58 -23.25
N LEU A 118 -7.46 12.77 -21.99
CA LEU A 118 -8.26 13.93 -21.55
C LEU A 118 -7.56 15.27 -21.82
N LYS A 119 -6.23 15.34 -21.70
CA LYS A 119 -5.45 16.54 -22.07
C LYS A 119 -5.59 16.94 -23.54
N ARG A 120 -5.95 16.00 -24.41
CA ARG A 120 -6.08 16.20 -25.86
C ARG A 120 -7.54 16.36 -26.32
N THR A 121 -8.49 16.27 -25.39
CA THR A 121 -9.94 16.27 -25.64
C THR A 121 -10.55 17.61 -25.16
N PRO A 122 -11.62 18.12 -25.79
CA PRO A 122 -12.28 19.36 -25.38
C PRO A 122 -12.69 19.39 -23.89
N LYS A 123 -12.77 20.62 -23.35
CA LYS A 123 -12.89 20.95 -21.91
C LYS A 123 -14.10 20.37 -21.15
N SER A 124 -15.00 19.64 -21.81
CA SER A 124 -16.16 18.97 -21.20
C SER A 124 -16.23 17.50 -21.64
N SER A 125 -15.72 16.60 -20.80
CA SER A 125 -15.78 15.16 -21.01
C SER A 125 -16.50 14.49 -19.85
N THR A 126 -17.32 13.47 -20.16
CA THR A 126 -17.95 12.63 -19.13
C THR A 126 -17.21 11.31 -19.09
N ILE A 127 -16.78 10.91 -17.89
CA ILE A 127 -16.06 9.65 -17.68
C ILE A 127 -16.98 8.73 -16.88
N LEU A 128 -17.15 7.52 -17.40
CA LEU A 128 -17.90 6.43 -16.77
C LEU A 128 -16.94 5.29 -16.44
N ASP A 129 -16.83 4.96 -15.16
CA ASP A 129 -16.09 3.78 -14.68
C ASP A 129 -17.09 2.67 -14.35
N ILE A 130 -17.02 1.58 -15.12
CA ILE A 130 -17.93 0.42 -15.02
C ILE A 130 -17.23 -0.65 -14.20
N GLY A 131 -17.88 -1.10 -13.11
CA GLY A 131 -17.26 -2.07 -12.20
C GLY A 131 -16.20 -1.43 -11.32
N CYS A 132 -16.44 -0.17 -10.92
CA CYS A 132 -15.44 0.69 -10.27
C CYS A 132 -14.87 0.15 -8.95
N GLY A 133 -15.49 -0.85 -8.31
CA GLY A 133 -15.03 -1.42 -7.05
C GLY A 133 -14.87 -0.33 -5.98
N THR A 134 -13.63 -0.09 -5.53
CA THR A 134 -13.25 1.03 -4.63
C THR A 134 -13.43 2.43 -5.22
N GLY A 135 -13.67 2.54 -6.52
CA GLY A 135 -13.57 3.78 -7.26
C GLY A 135 -12.13 4.24 -7.45
N ALA A 136 -11.13 3.36 -7.32
CA ALA A 136 -9.71 3.71 -7.36
C ALA A 136 -9.34 4.56 -8.60
N ILE A 137 -9.77 4.10 -9.78
CA ILE A 137 -9.52 4.78 -11.06
C ILE A 137 -10.20 6.15 -11.08
N CYS A 138 -11.50 6.21 -10.82
CA CYS A 138 -12.24 7.47 -10.81
C CYS A 138 -11.71 8.47 -9.77
N LEU A 139 -11.37 8.04 -8.56
CA LEU A 139 -10.82 8.91 -7.52
C LEU A 139 -9.45 9.45 -7.93
N ALA A 140 -8.60 8.62 -8.52
CA ALA A 140 -7.31 9.07 -9.04
C ALA A 140 -7.47 10.08 -10.19
N LEU A 141 -8.39 9.80 -11.13
CA LEU A 141 -8.70 10.71 -12.24
C LEU A 141 -9.28 12.03 -11.75
N ALA A 142 -10.21 12.01 -10.80
CA ALA A 142 -10.81 13.21 -10.23
C ALA A 142 -9.76 14.07 -9.51
N ASN A 143 -8.90 13.44 -8.70
CA ASN A 143 -7.79 14.11 -8.02
C ASN A 143 -6.81 14.75 -9.02
N ALA A 144 -6.47 14.05 -10.11
CA ALA A 144 -5.56 14.57 -11.13
C ALA A 144 -6.21 15.63 -12.04
N ALA A 145 -7.51 15.52 -12.33
CA ALA A 145 -8.25 16.47 -13.17
C ALA A 145 -8.55 17.79 -12.45
N GLN A 146 -8.74 17.78 -11.13
CA GLN A 146 -8.81 19.00 -10.31
C GLN A 146 -7.57 19.88 -10.46
N VAL A 147 -6.41 19.27 -10.68
CA VAL A 147 -5.14 19.98 -10.93
C VAL A 147 -5.07 20.57 -12.36
N CYS A 148 -5.93 20.14 -13.29
CA CYS A 148 -5.85 20.50 -14.72
C CYS A 148 -6.92 21.50 -15.22
N GLU A 149 -7.77 22.11 -14.37
CA GLU A 149 -8.87 23.03 -14.78
C GLU A 149 -9.78 22.46 -15.90
N GLN A 150 -9.96 21.13 -15.97
CA GLN A 150 -10.85 20.50 -16.93
C GLN A 150 -12.20 20.21 -16.27
N GLY A 151 -13.30 20.70 -16.84
CA GLY A 151 -14.66 20.46 -16.37
C GLY A 151 -15.13 19.05 -16.73
N CYS A 152 -14.61 18.04 -16.04
CA CYS A 152 -15.02 16.64 -16.24
C CYS A 152 -16.11 16.23 -15.24
N ASN A 153 -17.16 15.58 -15.74
CA ASN A 153 -18.18 14.93 -14.92
C ASN A 153 -17.83 13.45 -14.74
N PHE A 154 -17.74 12.99 -13.49
CA PHE A 154 -17.44 11.60 -13.15
C PHE A 154 -18.73 10.89 -12.72
N ILE A 155 -19.07 9.79 -13.41
CA ILE A 155 -20.23 8.95 -13.08
C ILE A 155 -19.72 7.59 -12.59
N PHE A 156 -20.18 7.20 -11.40
CA PHE A 156 -19.85 5.92 -10.77
C PHE A 156 -21.02 4.95 -10.94
N ARG A 157 -20.76 3.73 -11.45
CA ARG A 157 -21.78 2.67 -11.47
C ARG A 157 -21.19 1.33 -11.01
N LEU A 158 -21.62 0.90 -9.83
CA LEU A 158 -21.48 -0.48 -9.37
C LEU A 158 -22.59 -1.31 -10.02
N HIS A 159 -22.24 -2.43 -10.65
CA HIS A 159 -23.18 -3.46 -11.08
C HIS A 159 -23.05 -4.67 -10.19
#